data_AF-D5A9N6-F1
#
_entry.id   AF-D5A9N6-F1
#
_cell.length_a   1.000
_cell.length_b   1.000
_cell.length_c   1.000
_cell.angle_alpha   90.00
_cell.angle_beta   90.00
_cell.angle_gamma   90.00
#
_symmetry.space_group_name_H-M   'P 1'
#
loop_
_entity.id
_entity.type
_entity.pdbx_description
1 polymer ?
#
loop_
_entity_poly.entity_id
_entity_poly.type
_entity_poly.pdbx_seq_one_letter_code
_entity_poly.pdbx_strand_id
1 'polypeptide(L)'
;MHKKNCRQFAHHLKMIGNLLEQLKVSELKEWPETREPLEQFEDALRRAYGLVNSCQDRSYLYLLALGWTIVSQFRHSQAEIDRYLKLIPLIQLVDNKRVREKLQAIEKDQQEYTLDDEEKRDRETLLKSDCTLADSMVLRKSLSRRYPDMAFEEALQTESDKLQKELQRLESRHETEQCDVIKHLIDFTEAAVTVTSESGELKFNKNYQQVDFHPDDVHQSEDGESNATPDAKIRKSHKSHGKCAVM
;
A
#
# COMPACT_ATOMS: atom_id res chain seq x y z
N MET A 1 38.91 18.50 11.25
CA MET A 1 38.04 17.46 11.84
C MET A 1 37.08 16.96 10.75
N HIS A 2 36.45 15.79 10.91
CA HIS A 2 35.66 15.05 9.88
C HIS A 2 36.41 14.45 8.67
N LYS A 3 37.74 14.45 8.65
CA LYS A 3 38.55 13.82 7.57
C LYS A 3 38.17 12.37 7.25
N LYS A 4 37.65 11.62 8.22
CA LYS A 4 37.16 10.24 8.01
C LYS A 4 35.81 10.25 7.28
N ASN A 5 34.85 11.02 7.77
CA ASN A 5 33.51 11.14 7.18
C ASN A 5 33.57 11.72 5.76
N CYS A 6 34.36 12.77 5.53
CA CYS A 6 34.53 13.34 4.18
C CYS A 6 35.15 12.32 3.22
N ARG A 7 36.12 11.51 3.68
CA ARG A 7 36.71 10.43 2.86
C ARG A 7 35.70 9.33 2.54
N GLN A 8 34.92 8.91 3.53
CA GLN A 8 33.87 7.90 3.34
C GLN A 8 32.79 8.39 2.37
N PHE A 9 32.33 9.63 2.53
CA PHE A 9 31.30 10.18 1.67
C PHE A 9 31.82 10.48 0.26
N ALA A 10 33.05 10.98 0.11
CA ALA A 10 33.68 11.12 -1.19
C ALA A 10 33.88 9.76 -1.90
N HIS A 11 34.17 8.71 -1.15
CA HIS A 11 34.21 7.35 -1.69
C HIS A 11 32.83 6.90 -2.17
N HIS A 12 31.76 7.15 -1.39
CA HIS A 12 30.37 6.89 -1.81
C HIS A 12 30.04 7.60 -3.12
N LEU A 13 30.30 8.90 -3.20
CA LEU A 13 30.08 9.69 -4.43
C LEU A 13 30.88 9.17 -5.63
N LYS A 14 32.10 8.66 -5.40
CA LYS A 14 32.90 8.04 -6.46
C LYS A 14 32.27 6.75 -7.00
N MET A 15 31.77 5.87 -6.12
CA MET A 15 31.09 4.65 -6.57
C MET A 15 29.85 5.00 -7.39
N ILE A 16 29.12 6.03 -6.96
CA ILE A 16 27.94 6.53 -7.68
C ILE A 16 28.35 7.08 -9.04
N GLY A 17 29.39 7.92 -9.12
CA GLY A 17 29.90 8.41 -10.40
C GLY A 17 30.24 7.29 -11.38
N ASN A 18 30.91 6.24 -10.92
CA ASN A 18 31.22 5.07 -11.77
C ASN A 18 29.96 4.34 -12.27
N LEU A 19 28.93 4.23 -11.43
CA LEU A 19 27.65 3.62 -11.80
C LEU A 19 26.93 4.49 -12.87
N LEU A 20 26.93 5.80 -12.70
CA LEU A 20 26.31 6.73 -13.65
C LEU A 20 26.99 6.69 -15.03
N GLU A 21 28.30 6.51 -15.06
CA GLU A 21 29.05 6.32 -16.31
C GLU A 21 28.61 5.05 -17.04
N GLN A 22 28.38 3.95 -16.31
CA GLN A 22 27.85 2.70 -16.88
C GLN A 22 26.40 2.80 -17.35
N LEU A 23 25.57 3.56 -16.62
CA LEU A 23 24.16 3.74 -16.94
C LEU A 23 23.91 4.71 -18.10
N LYS A 24 24.96 5.36 -18.63
CA LYS A 24 24.86 6.36 -19.71
C LYS A 24 23.74 7.38 -19.45
N VAL A 25 23.83 8.11 -18.34
CA VAL A 25 22.79 9.06 -17.89
C VAL A 25 22.34 10.06 -18.96
N SER A 26 23.19 10.39 -19.94
CA SER A 26 22.82 11.20 -21.10
C SER A 26 21.65 10.62 -21.90
N GLU A 27 21.60 9.29 -22.10
CA GLU A 27 20.48 8.60 -22.75
C GLU A 27 19.23 8.60 -21.86
N LEU A 28 19.39 8.64 -20.53
CA LEU A 28 18.29 8.72 -19.58
C LEU A 28 17.66 10.12 -19.52
N LYS A 29 18.42 11.17 -19.79
CA LYS A 29 17.92 12.55 -19.74
C LYS A 29 16.99 12.91 -20.92
N GLU A 30 17.06 12.13 -21.99
CA GLU A 30 16.19 12.26 -23.17
C GLU A 30 14.76 11.82 -22.91
N TRP A 31 14.52 10.99 -21.88
CA TRP A 31 13.17 10.52 -21.55
C TRP A 31 12.47 11.51 -20.61
N PRO A 32 11.25 11.96 -20.95
CA PRO A 32 10.54 12.93 -20.15
C PRO A 32 10.23 12.42 -18.72
N GLU A 33 10.00 11.11 -18.56
CA GLU A 33 9.66 10.46 -17.29
C GLU A 33 10.83 10.41 -16.30
N THR A 34 12.07 10.33 -16.78
CA THR A 34 13.27 10.31 -15.93
C THR A 34 13.96 11.66 -15.82
N ARG A 35 13.59 12.64 -16.64
CA ARG A 35 14.25 13.96 -16.68
C ARG A 35 14.22 14.69 -15.34
N GLU A 36 13.03 14.86 -14.74
CA GLU A 36 12.91 15.56 -13.45
C GLU A 36 13.63 14.82 -12.31
N PRO A 37 13.45 13.49 -12.11
CA PRO A 37 14.22 12.73 -11.11
C PRO A 37 15.74 12.84 -11.29
N LEU A 38 16.24 12.89 -12.54
CA LEU A 38 17.67 13.04 -12.83
C LEU A 38 18.18 14.45 -12.52
N GLU A 39 17.40 15.49 -12.81
CA GLU A 39 17.74 16.87 -12.44
C GLU A 39 17.82 17.00 -10.92
N GLN A 40 16.84 16.47 -10.18
CA GLN A 40 16.86 16.46 -8.71
C GLN A 40 18.05 15.66 -8.14
N PHE A 41 18.41 14.57 -8.80
CA PHE A 41 19.57 13.77 -8.42
C PHE A 41 20.90 14.51 -8.67
N GLU A 42 21.04 15.21 -9.79
CA GLU A 42 22.19 16.08 -10.09
C GLU A 42 22.33 17.16 -9.01
N ASP A 43 21.21 17.79 -8.61
CA ASP A 43 21.19 18.79 -7.57
C ASP A 43 21.58 18.23 -6.20
N ALA A 44 21.13 17.02 -5.86
CA ALA A 44 21.54 16.34 -4.62
C ALA A 44 23.05 16.05 -4.61
N LEU A 45 23.62 15.60 -5.73
CA LEU A 45 25.07 15.40 -5.88
C LEU A 45 25.85 16.71 -5.76
N ARG A 46 25.33 17.81 -6.31
CA ARG A 46 25.95 19.14 -6.20
C ARG A 46 25.96 19.65 -4.76
N ARG A 47 24.85 19.48 -4.02
CA ARG A 47 24.80 19.80 -2.58
C ARG A 47 25.76 18.95 -1.77
N ALA A 48 25.84 17.65 -2.06
CA ALA A 48 26.76 16.71 -1.42
C ALA A 48 28.23 17.10 -1.64
N TYR A 49 28.60 17.52 -2.85
CA TYR A 49 29.92 18.08 -3.13
C TYR A 49 30.19 19.35 -2.31
N GLY A 50 29.24 20.27 -2.26
CA GLY A 50 29.32 21.49 -1.45
C GLY A 50 29.55 21.19 0.04
N LEU A 51 28.87 20.17 0.58
CA LEU A 51 29.04 19.72 1.96
C LEU A 51 30.48 19.22 2.23
N VAL A 52 31.04 18.39 1.35
CA VAL A 52 32.43 17.91 1.46
C VAL A 52 33.42 19.07 1.39
N ASN A 53 33.23 19.97 0.41
CA ASN A 53 34.13 21.10 0.21
C ASN A 53 34.08 22.10 1.38
N SER A 54 32.91 22.28 1.99
CA SER A 54 32.74 23.16 3.15
C SER A 54 33.56 22.73 4.38
N CYS A 55 34.06 21.49 4.42
CA CYS A 55 34.89 20.99 5.51
C CYS A 55 36.38 21.37 5.38
N GLN A 56 36.83 21.93 4.25
CA GLN A 56 38.24 22.23 3.99
C GLN A 56 38.72 23.51 4.69
N ASP A 57 37.95 24.60 4.62
CA ASP A 57 38.38 25.94 5.06
C ASP A 57 37.69 26.47 6.34
N ARG A 58 37.15 25.57 7.17
CA ARG A 58 36.43 25.95 8.41
C ARG A 58 37.35 25.95 9.62
N SER A 59 37.11 26.91 10.52
CA SER A 59 37.74 26.98 11.83
C SER A 59 37.61 25.65 12.59
N TYR A 60 38.70 25.23 13.24
CA TYR A 60 38.72 24.03 14.05
C TYR A 60 37.63 24.02 15.13
N LEU A 61 37.42 25.15 15.83
CA LEU A 61 36.40 25.28 16.87
C LEU A 61 34.97 25.21 16.31
N TYR A 62 34.74 25.76 15.11
CA TYR A 62 33.45 25.68 14.42
C TYR A 62 33.09 24.22 14.09
N LEU A 63 34.03 23.46 13.53
CA LEU A 63 33.83 22.05 13.21
C LEU A 63 33.61 21.19 14.46
N LEU A 64 34.24 21.56 15.58
CA LEU A 64 34.10 20.84 16.84
C LEU A 64 32.73 21.11 17.49
N ALA A 65 32.27 22.36 17.48
CA ALA A 65 30.97 22.75 18.02
C ALA A 65 29.77 22.23 17.20
N LEU A 66 29.89 22.18 15.86
CA LEU A 66 28.81 21.78 14.95
C LEU A 66 28.98 20.38 14.34
N GLY A 67 29.88 19.57 14.89
CA GLY A 67 30.24 18.29 14.29
C GLY A 67 29.06 17.32 14.15
N TRP A 68 28.09 17.36 15.07
CA TRP A 68 26.86 16.56 14.97
C TRP A 68 25.98 16.98 13.79
N THR A 69 25.82 18.29 13.56
CA THR A 69 25.07 18.83 12.43
C THR A 69 25.70 18.40 11.10
N ILE A 70 27.02 18.44 10.99
CA ILE A 70 27.75 18.01 9.79
C ILE A 70 27.55 16.51 9.54
N VAL A 71 27.62 15.69 10.60
CA VAL A 71 27.34 14.24 10.50
C VAL A 71 25.91 13.97 10.05
N SER A 72 24.93 14.69 10.60
CA SER A 72 23.52 14.57 10.20
C SER A 72 23.32 14.93 8.73
N GLN A 73 23.97 16.01 8.26
CA GLN A 73 23.93 16.42 6.85
C GLN A 73 24.52 15.34 5.93
N PHE A 74 25.64 14.71 6.30
CA PHE A 74 26.18 13.59 5.52
C PHE A 74 25.20 12.42 5.43
N ARG A 75 24.55 12.05 6.55
CA ARG A 75 23.55 10.97 6.57
C ARG A 75 22.34 11.31 5.69
N HIS A 76 21.87 12.55 5.76
CA HIS A 76 20.73 13.02 4.96
C HIS A 76 21.06 13.03 3.47
N SER A 77 22.19 13.61 3.07
CA SER A 77 22.63 13.62 1.67
C SER A 77 22.84 12.21 1.12
N GLN A 78 23.40 11.29 1.91
CA GLN A 78 23.54 9.90 1.49
C GLN A 78 22.19 9.23 1.25
N ALA A 79 21.23 9.37 2.19
CA ALA A 79 19.90 8.78 2.05
C ALA A 79 19.13 9.35 0.86
N GLU A 80 19.24 10.66 0.61
CA GLU A 80 18.63 11.34 -0.53
C GLU A 80 19.17 10.79 -1.86
N ILE A 81 20.50 10.71 -1.99
CA ILE A 81 21.18 10.16 -3.18
C ILE A 81 20.81 8.68 -3.40
N ASP A 82 20.81 7.87 -2.34
CA ASP A 82 20.48 6.45 -2.41
C ASP A 82 19.02 6.21 -2.82
N ARG A 83 18.10 7.11 -2.44
CA ARG A 83 16.69 7.06 -2.86
C ARG A 83 16.54 7.29 -4.36
N TYR A 84 17.19 8.32 -4.90
CA TYR A 84 17.16 8.60 -6.34
C TYR A 84 17.76 7.45 -7.16
N LEU A 85 18.88 6.86 -6.69
CA LEU A 85 19.51 5.70 -7.35
C LEU A 85 18.60 4.47 -7.43
N LYS A 86 17.72 4.27 -6.44
CA LYS A 86 16.74 3.17 -6.47
C LYS A 86 15.55 3.47 -7.39
N LEU A 87 15.17 4.74 -7.50
CA LEU A 87 14.00 5.16 -8.25
C LEU A 87 14.22 5.13 -9.77
N ILE A 88 15.39 5.60 -10.23
CA ILE A 88 15.70 5.74 -11.66
C ILE A 88 15.54 4.41 -12.45
N PRO A 89 16.08 3.27 -12.01
CA PRO A 89 15.90 2.00 -12.72
C PRO A 89 14.45 1.48 -12.71
N LEU A 90 13.67 1.80 -11.67
CA LEU A 90 12.26 1.40 -11.58
C LEU A 90 11.39 2.18 -12.56
N ILE A 91 11.65 3.48 -12.75
CA ILE A 91 10.99 4.30 -13.77
C ILE A 91 11.31 3.75 -15.17
N GLN A 92 12.59 3.45 -15.47
CA GLN A 92 12.97 2.83 -16.74
C GLN A 92 12.30 1.48 -17.01
N LEU A 93 12.02 0.68 -15.97
CA LEU A 93 11.31 -0.59 -16.12
C LEU A 93 9.86 -0.40 -16.54
N VAL A 94 9.19 0.67 -16.10
CA VAL A 94 7.81 1.00 -16.48
C VAL A 94 7.71 1.48 -17.94
N ASP A 95 8.80 2.01 -18.50
CA ASP A 95 8.90 2.38 -19.92
C ASP A 95 9.28 1.23 -20.86
N ASN A 96 9.58 0.05 -20.30
CA ASN A 96 9.67 -1.15 -21.12
C ASN A 96 8.27 -1.51 -21.64
N LYS A 97 8.06 -1.39 -22.96
CA LYS A 97 6.78 -1.70 -23.62
C LYS A 97 6.18 -3.04 -23.17
N ARG A 98 7.02 -4.07 -22.94
CA ARG A 98 6.60 -5.40 -22.46
C ARG A 98 6.11 -5.37 -21.00
N VAL A 99 6.66 -4.50 -20.16
CA VAL A 99 6.23 -4.32 -18.77
C VAL A 99 4.95 -3.50 -18.72
N ARG A 100 4.83 -2.44 -19.54
CA ARG A 100 3.60 -1.62 -19.66
C ARG A 100 2.41 -2.47 -20.14
N GLU A 101 2.60 -3.31 -21.15
CA GLU A 101 1.57 -4.24 -21.62
C GLU A 101 1.13 -5.21 -20.52
N LYS A 102 2.08 -5.71 -19.70
CA LYS A 102 1.77 -6.59 -18.57
C LYS A 102 1.06 -5.87 -17.43
N LEU A 103 1.47 -4.66 -17.10
CA LEU A 103 0.80 -3.84 -16.07
C LEU A 103 -0.62 -3.49 -16.50
N GLN A 104 -0.82 -3.10 -17.77
CA GLN A 104 -2.16 -2.88 -18.31
C GLN A 104 -2.99 -4.16 -18.36
N ALA A 105 -2.38 -5.33 -18.60
CA ALA A 105 -3.09 -6.60 -18.54
C ALA A 105 -3.56 -6.93 -17.10
N ILE A 106 -2.75 -6.63 -16.08
CA ILE A 106 -3.12 -6.80 -14.66
C ILE A 106 -4.20 -5.79 -14.25
N GLU A 107 -4.05 -4.53 -14.65
CA GLU A 107 -5.04 -3.48 -14.35
C GLU A 107 -6.40 -3.74 -15.01
N LYS A 108 -6.38 -4.32 -16.22
CA LYS A 108 -7.58 -4.79 -16.92
C LYS A 108 -8.14 -6.10 -16.36
N ASP A 109 -7.37 -6.84 -15.58
CA ASP A 109 -7.81 -8.05 -14.87
C ASP A 109 -8.55 -7.62 -13.60
N GLN A 110 -9.67 -6.92 -13.78
CA GLN A 110 -10.61 -6.63 -12.71
C GLN A 110 -11.45 -7.88 -12.46
N GLN A 111 -10.90 -8.82 -11.70
CA GLN A 111 -11.66 -9.98 -11.25
C GLN A 111 -12.66 -9.54 -10.18
N GLU A 112 -13.93 -9.79 -10.47
CA GLU A 112 -14.99 -9.63 -9.48
C GLU A 112 -14.86 -10.76 -8.45
N TYR A 113 -14.32 -10.44 -7.27
CA TYR A 113 -14.24 -11.36 -6.16
C TYR A 113 -15.57 -11.34 -5.40
N THR A 114 -16.45 -12.28 -5.73
CA THR A 114 -17.75 -12.46 -5.05
C THR A 114 -17.87 -13.87 -4.50
N LEU A 115 -18.56 -13.98 -3.36
CA LEU A 115 -19.06 -15.27 -2.90
C LEU A 115 -20.10 -15.79 -3.90
N ASP A 116 -20.04 -17.09 -4.20
CA ASP A 116 -21.08 -17.73 -5.00
C ASP A 116 -22.41 -17.83 -4.22
N ASP A 117 -23.50 -18.16 -4.90
CA ASP A 117 -24.82 -18.21 -4.26
C ASP A 117 -24.93 -19.28 -3.16
N GLU A 118 -24.13 -20.36 -3.22
CA GLU A 118 -24.09 -21.39 -2.18
C GLU A 118 -23.30 -20.88 -0.97
N GLU A 119 -22.14 -20.26 -1.19
CA GLU A 119 -21.32 -19.63 -0.15
C GLU A 119 -22.05 -18.49 0.56
N LYS A 120 -22.83 -17.67 -0.16
CA LYS A 120 -23.68 -16.64 0.44
C LYS A 120 -24.74 -17.24 1.37
N ARG A 121 -25.42 -18.30 0.93
CA ARG A 121 -26.43 -18.99 1.76
C ARG A 121 -25.82 -19.64 2.99
N ASP A 122 -24.70 -20.35 2.83
CA ASP A 122 -24.02 -21.00 3.93
C ASP A 122 -23.53 -19.93 4.94
N ARG A 123 -22.92 -18.83 4.46
CA ARG A 123 -22.54 -17.68 5.29
C ARG A 123 -23.74 -17.08 6.05
N GLU A 124 -24.85 -16.83 5.37
CA GLU A 124 -26.06 -16.29 6.01
C GLU A 124 -26.55 -17.21 7.13
N THR A 125 -26.51 -18.53 6.95
CA THR A 125 -26.91 -19.48 8.01
C THR A 125 -25.98 -19.49 9.22
N LEU A 126 -24.66 -19.33 8.99
CA LEU A 126 -23.64 -19.35 10.04
C LEU A 126 -23.60 -18.05 10.88
N LEU A 127 -24.05 -16.94 10.30
CA LEU A 127 -24.07 -15.62 10.97
C LEU A 127 -25.43 -15.28 11.61
N LYS A 128 -26.41 -16.19 11.55
CA LYS A 128 -27.67 -16.02 12.28
C LYS A 128 -27.42 -16.08 13.78
N SER A 129 -28.06 -15.16 14.50
CA SER A 129 -27.99 -15.07 15.96
C SER A 129 -28.58 -16.27 16.70
N ASP A 130 -29.47 -17.04 16.04
CA ASP A 130 -30.12 -18.22 16.60
C ASP A 130 -29.78 -19.43 15.70
N CYS A 131 -29.24 -20.49 16.29
CA CYS A 131 -28.89 -21.73 15.59
C CYS A 131 -30.04 -22.73 15.66
N THR A 132 -30.59 -23.11 14.52
CA THR A 132 -31.61 -24.17 14.43
C THR A 132 -30.99 -25.52 14.05
N LEU A 133 -31.74 -26.60 14.26
CA LEU A 133 -31.37 -27.94 13.77
C LEU A 133 -31.09 -27.94 12.24
N ALA A 134 -31.75 -27.06 11.48
CA ALA A 134 -31.49 -26.93 10.05
C ALA A 134 -30.14 -26.23 9.76
N ASP A 135 -29.74 -25.24 10.57
CA ASP A 135 -28.46 -24.54 10.42
C ASP A 135 -27.27 -25.47 10.79
N SER A 136 -27.44 -26.35 11.79
CA SER A 136 -26.42 -27.35 12.11
C SER A 136 -26.23 -28.40 11.00
N MET A 137 -27.29 -28.72 10.25
CA MET A 137 -27.18 -29.56 9.06
C MET A 137 -26.41 -28.88 7.92
N VAL A 138 -26.53 -27.56 7.75
CA VAL A 138 -25.75 -26.79 6.77
C VAL A 138 -24.26 -26.83 7.14
N LEU A 139 -23.92 -26.61 8.41
CA LEU A 139 -22.55 -26.75 8.90
C LEU A 139 -22.01 -28.18 8.65
N ARG A 140 -22.79 -29.21 8.99
CA ARG A 140 -22.40 -30.61 8.79
C ARG A 140 -22.16 -30.95 7.32
N LYS A 141 -23.02 -30.48 6.42
CA LYS A 141 -22.85 -30.65 4.98
C LYS A 141 -21.61 -29.91 4.47
N SER A 142 -21.38 -28.69 4.94
CA SER A 142 -20.23 -27.86 4.57
C SER A 142 -18.90 -28.49 5.01
N LEU A 143 -18.83 -28.94 6.26
CA LEU A 143 -17.66 -29.63 6.80
C LEU A 143 -17.42 -30.97 6.13
N SER A 144 -18.46 -31.76 5.86
CA SER A 144 -18.31 -33.05 5.15
C SER A 144 -17.78 -32.88 3.73
N ARG A 145 -18.11 -31.78 3.04
CA ARG A 145 -17.55 -31.46 1.72
C ARG A 145 -16.10 -31.01 1.79
N ARG A 146 -15.73 -30.22 2.80
CA ARG A 146 -14.36 -29.71 2.98
C ARG A 146 -13.41 -30.77 3.54
N TYR A 147 -13.94 -31.72 4.32
CA TYR A 147 -13.24 -32.80 5.00
C TYR A 147 -13.86 -34.17 4.68
N PRO A 148 -13.67 -34.69 3.45
CA PRO A 148 -14.30 -35.96 3.04
C PRO A 148 -13.74 -37.18 3.78
N ASP A 149 -12.48 -37.11 4.25
CA ASP A 149 -11.75 -38.22 4.87
C ASP A 149 -11.72 -38.15 6.41
N MET A 150 -12.49 -37.25 7.02
CA MET A 150 -12.49 -37.00 8.47
C MET A 150 -13.90 -37.12 9.05
N ALA A 151 -14.00 -37.62 10.28
CA ALA A 151 -15.28 -37.64 10.99
C ALA A 151 -15.76 -36.21 11.28
N PHE A 152 -17.08 -36.00 11.33
CA PHE A 152 -17.66 -34.67 11.52
C PHE A 152 -17.17 -34.01 12.82
N GLU A 153 -17.10 -34.77 13.91
CA GLU A 153 -16.66 -34.27 15.22
C GLU A 153 -15.18 -33.85 15.20
N GLU A 154 -14.34 -34.59 14.48
CA GLU A 154 -12.90 -34.28 14.33
C GLU A 154 -12.68 -33.06 13.39
N ALA A 155 -13.48 -32.95 12.33
CA ALA A 155 -13.47 -31.81 11.41
C ALA A 155 -13.95 -30.52 12.10
N LEU A 156 -15.00 -30.64 12.93
CA LEU A 156 -15.54 -29.53 13.71
C LEU A 156 -14.53 -29.05 14.76
N GLN A 157 -13.86 -29.97 15.47
CA GLN A 157 -12.79 -29.61 16.40
C GLN A 157 -11.61 -28.93 15.68
N THR A 158 -11.22 -29.44 14.51
CA THR A 158 -10.14 -28.86 13.69
C THR A 158 -10.45 -27.43 13.25
N GLU A 159 -11.70 -27.14 12.86
CA GLU A 159 -12.13 -25.78 12.51
C GLU A 159 -12.24 -24.87 13.74
N SER A 160 -12.74 -25.38 14.87
CA SER A 160 -12.78 -24.62 16.13
C SER A 160 -11.38 -24.18 16.60
N ASP A 161 -10.39 -25.08 16.54
CA ASP A 161 -8.99 -24.77 16.87
C ASP A 161 -8.38 -23.71 15.94
N LYS A 162 -8.82 -23.64 14.68
CA LYS A 162 -8.37 -22.60 13.72
C LYS A 162 -9.03 -21.25 14.02
N LEU A 163 -10.34 -21.24 14.31
CA LEU A 163 -11.06 -20.02 14.69
C LEU A 163 -10.44 -19.36 15.93
N GLN A 164 -10.04 -20.16 16.93
CA GLN A 164 -9.34 -19.64 18.12
C GLN A 164 -7.98 -18.99 17.78
N LYS A 165 -7.22 -19.57 16.84
CA LYS A 165 -5.95 -18.97 16.36
C LYS A 165 -6.19 -17.69 15.56
N GLU A 166 -7.27 -17.64 14.78
CA GLU A 166 -7.65 -16.44 14.03
C GLU A 166 -8.10 -15.31 14.97
N LEU A 167 -8.88 -15.62 16.01
CA LEU A 167 -9.26 -14.66 17.04
C LEU A 167 -8.03 -14.02 17.69
N GLN A 168 -7.05 -14.83 18.11
CA GLN A 168 -5.81 -14.32 18.69
C GLN A 168 -5.03 -13.39 17.74
N ARG A 169 -5.02 -13.70 16.43
CA ARG A 169 -4.39 -12.85 15.42
C ARG A 169 -5.13 -11.53 15.25
N LEU A 170 -6.45 -11.55 15.18
CA LEU A 170 -7.28 -10.35 15.02
C LEU A 170 -7.20 -9.43 16.25
N GLU A 171 -7.17 -10.00 17.45
CA GLU A 171 -6.96 -9.26 18.69
C GLU A 171 -5.61 -8.54 18.70
N SER A 172 -4.55 -9.18 18.21
CA SER A 172 -3.22 -8.56 18.08
C SER A 172 -3.16 -7.43 17.05
N ARG A 173 -4.08 -7.43 16.07
CA ARG A 173 -4.21 -6.40 15.02
C ARG A 173 -5.25 -5.33 15.36
N HIS A 174 -5.95 -5.46 16.49
CA HIS A 174 -7.03 -4.57 16.93
C HIS A 174 -8.24 -4.51 15.97
N GLU A 175 -8.57 -5.61 15.28
CA GLU A 175 -9.72 -5.69 14.34
C GLU A 175 -11.01 -6.12 15.07
N THR A 176 -11.59 -5.20 15.86
CA THR A 176 -12.68 -5.50 16.81
C THR A 176 -13.94 -6.07 16.17
N GLU A 177 -14.35 -5.57 15.00
CA GLU A 177 -15.56 -6.05 14.29
C GLU A 177 -15.41 -7.49 13.82
N GLN A 178 -14.22 -7.88 13.35
CA GLN A 178 -13.95 -9.24 12.90
C GLN A 178 -13.82 -10.20 14.10
N CYS A 179 -13.28 -9.72 15.24
CA CYS A 179 -13.25 -10.51 16.47
C CYS A 179 -14.66 -10.92 16.93
N ASP A 180 -15.65 -10.04 16.81
CA ASP A 180 -17.03 -10.32 17.22
C ASP A 180 -17.68 -11.39 16.31
N VAL A 181 -17.40 -11.33 15.01
CA VAL A 181 -17.81 -12.39 14.06
C VAL A 181 -17.17 -13.72 14.41
N ILE A 182 -15.86 -13.75 14.70
CA ILE A 182 -15.16 -15.00 15.04
C ILE A 182 -15.67 -15.58 16.38
N LYS A 183 -15.93 -14.74 17.39
CA LYS A 183 -16.54 -15.20 18.65
C LYS A 183 -17.91 -15.83 18.42
N HIS A 184 -18.74 -15.19 17.60
CA HIS A 184 -20.04 -15.75 17.21
C HIS A 184 -19.90 -17.11 16.50
N LEU A 185 -18.88 -17.28 15.65
CA LEU A 185 -18.64 -18.57 14.98
C LEU A 185 -18.17 -19.65 15.96
N ILE A 186 -17.33 -19.32 16.95
CA ILE A 186 -16.91 -20.26 18.00
C ILE A 186 -18.13 -20.71 18.80
N ASP A 187 -18.91 -19.75 19.29
CA ASP A 187 -20.20 -19.92 19.96
C ASP A 187 -21.15 -20.84 19.14
N PHE A 188 -21.25 -20.60 17.83
CA PHE A 188 -22.05 -21.41 16.90
C PHE A 188 -21.52 -22.84 16.78
N THR A 189 -20.20 -23.04 16.70
CA THR A 189 -19.61 -24.39 16.64
C THR A 189 -19.84 -25.17 17.93
N GLU A 190 -19.75 -24.53 19.09
CA GLU A 190 -20.01 -25.16 20.40
C GLU A 190 -21.48 -25.59 20.52
N ALA A 191 -22.42 -24.76 20.05
CA ALA A 191 -23.83 -25.12 20.01
C ALA A 191 -24.14 -26.25 19.01
N ALA A 192 -23.42 -26.33 17.89
CA ALA A 192 -23.61 -27.42 16.94
C ALA A 192 -23.22 -28.80 17.52
N VAL A 193 -22.27 -28.85 18.46
CA VAL A 193 -21.88 -30.08 19.20
C VAL A 193 -22.99 -30.58 20.13
N THR A 194 -23.77 -29.67 20.72
CA THR A 194 -24.85 -30.04 21.67
C THR A 194 -26.11 -30.52 20.96
N VAL A 195 -26.44 -29.93 19.81
CA VAL A 195 -27.61 -30.32 18.98
C VAL A 195 -27.50 -31.74 18.41
N THR A 196 -26.29 -32.26 18.21
CA THR A 196 -26.10 -33.67 17.80
C THR A 196 -26.47 -34.68 18.90
N SER A 197 -26.67 -34.23 20.14
CA SER A 197 -26.91 -35.10 21.31
C SER A 197 -28.34 -35.02 21.88
N GLU A 198 -29.06 -33.89 21.73
CA GLU A 198 -30.41 -33.72 22.28
C GLU A 198 -31.32 -32.91 21.34
N SER A 199 -32.53 -33.42 21.06
CA SER A 199 -33.57 -32.73 20.30
C SER A 199 -34.16 -31.58 21.12
N GLY A 200 -33.63 -30.35 21.00
CA GLY A 200 -34.18 -29.16 21.66
C GLY A 200 -33.62 -27.84 21.12
N GLU A 201 -34.49 -26.84 21.00
CA GLU A 201 -34.13 -25.46 20.58
C GLU A 201 -33.17 -24.79 21.58
N LEU A 202 -32.16 -24.07 21.08
CA LEU A 202 -31.18 -23.35 21.89
C LEU A 202 -31.25 -21.85 21.63
N LYS A 203 -31.29 -21.06 22.71
CA LYS A 203 -31.30 -19.58 22.69
C LYS A 203 -29.91 -19.05 23.01
N PHE A 204 -29.43 -18.12 22.18
CA PHE A 204 -28.18 -17.42 22.41
C PHE A 204 -28.38 -16.12 23.20
N ASN A 205 -27.33 -15.69 23.92
CA ASN A 205 -27.33 -14.42 24.62
C ASN A 205 -27.03 -13.29 23.61
N LYS A 206 -28.00 -12.40 23.39
CA LYS A 206 -27.98 -11.36 22.35
C LYS A 206 -27.03 -10.23 22.71
N ASN A 207 -25.93 -10.06 21.96
CA ASN A 207 -25.33 -8.75 21.68
C ASN A 207 -24.22 -8.81 20.61
N TYR A 208 -24.56 -9.30 19.42
CA TYR A 208 -23.72 -9.08 18.25
C TYR A 208 -24.49 -8.19 17.28
N GLN A 209 -23.94 -7.00 17.02
CA GLN A 209 -24.51 -6.09 16.02
C GLN A 209 -24.45 -6.78 14.66
N GLN A 210 -25.56 -6.80 13.94
CA GLN A 210 -25.61 -7.22 12.55
C GLN A 210 -24.68 -6.31 11.76
N VAL A 211 -23.49 -6.80 11.40
CA VAL A 211 -22.55 -6.05 10.57
C VAL A 211 -22.99 -6.23 9.12
N ASP A 212 -23.77 -5.28 8.62
CA ASP A 212 -24.02 -5.14 7.18
C ASP A 212 -22.71 -4.70 6.54
N PHE A 213 -22.01 -5.64 5.91
CA PHE A 213 -20.83 -5.33 5.11
C PHE A 213 -21.32 -4.73 3.78
N HIS A 214 -21.43 -3.40 3.72
CA HIS A 214 -21.79 -2.68 2.50
C HIS A 214 -20.53 -2.53 1.62
N PRO A 215 -20.52 -3.04 0.37
CA PRO A 215 -19.30 -3.04 -0.46
C PRO A 215 -18.82 -1.68 -0.98
N ASP A 216 -19.60 -0.60 -0.80
CA ASP A 216 -19.45 0.61 -1.64
C ASP A 216 -18.53 1.72 -1.10
N ASP A 217 -17.87 1.56 0.05
CA ASP A 217 -16.89 2.57 0.52
C ASP A 217 -15.45 2.27 0.04
N VAL A 218 -15.27 2.20 -1.29
CA VAL A 218 -13.98 2.49 -1.90
C VAL A 218 -14.08 3.87 -2.52
N HIS A 219 -13.42 4.84 -1.89
CA HIS A 219 -13.23 6.20 -2.39
C HIS A 219 -12.93 6.20 -3.90
N GLN A 220 -13.91 6.62 -4.70
CA GLN A 220 -13.68 7.11 -6.04
C GLN A 220 -12.79 8.35 -5.92
N SER A 221 -11.50 8.18 -6.20
CA SER A 221 -10.61 9.30 -6.44
C SER A 221 -10.97 9.83 -7.82
N GLU A 222 -11.84 10.83 -7.85
CA GLU A 222 -12.13 11.62 -9.04
C GLU A 222 -10.88 12.42 -9.43
N ASP A 223 -10.09 11.91 -10.38
CA ASP A 223 -9.24 12.76 -11.21
C ASP A 223 -9.95 12.95 -12.56
N GLY A 224 -10.93 13.84 -12.53
CA GLY A 224 -11.65 14.34 -13.69
C GLY A 224 -10.74 15.25 -14.53
N GLU A 225 -10.24 14.69 -15.62
CA GLU A 225 -9.75 15.43 -16.78
C GLU A 225 -10.89 16.29 -17.35
N SER A 226 -10.79 17.62 -17.24
CA SER A 226 -11.74 18.56 -17.85
C SER A 226 -11.11 19.37 -18.97
N ASN A 227 -11.17 18.82 -20.18
CA ASN A 227 -11.15 19.58 -21.42
C ASN A 227 -12.56 20.14 -21.69
N ALA A 228 -12.76 21.45 -21.63
CA ALA A 228 -13.79 22.15 -22.41
C ALA A 228 -13.57 23.67 -22.44
N THR A 229 -13.40 24.21 -23.65
CA THR A 229 -13.65 25.61 -24.01
C THR A 229 -15.11 26.00 -23.76
N PRO A 230 -15.40 27.31 -23.56
CA PRO A 230 -16.41 27.90 -24.43
C PRO A 230 -16.15 29.36 -24.86
N ASP A 231 -16.75 29.65 -26.00
CA ASP A 231 -16.72 30.88 -26.78
C ASP A 231 -17.76 31.94 -26.30
N ALA A 232 -17.42 33.21 -26.54
CA ALA A 232 -18.23 34.43 -26.68
C ALA A 232 -19.41 34.79 -25.72
N LYS A 233 -19.24 35.91 -24.97
CA LYS A 233 -20.15 37.09 -25.07
C LYS A 233 -19.56 38.41 -24.50
N ILE A 234 -19.34 39.31 -25.45
CA ILE A 234 -19.19 40.78 -25.47
C ILE A 234 -19.75 41.57 -24.27
N ARG A 235 -18.96 42.51 -23.71
CA ARG A 235 -19.30 43.96 -23.60
C ARG A 235 -18.10 44.87 -23.26
N LYS A 236 -17.71 45.65 -24.29
CA LYS A 236 -17.12 47.01 -24.38
C LYS A 236 -16.63 47.73 -23.10
N SER A 237 -15.44 48.34 -23.15
CA SER A 237 -15.25 49.80 -23.35
C SER A 237 -13.77 50.28 -23.23
N HIS A 238 -13.28 50.92 -24.30
CA HIS A 238 -12.34 52.08 -24.37
C HIS A 238 -10.88 51.98 -23.86
N LYS A 239 -9.86 52.04 -24.76
CA LYS A 239 -9.09 53.22 -25.29
C LYS A 239 -7.77 53.39 -24.49
N SER A 240 -6.54 53.40 -25.01
CA SER A 240 -5.97 54.19 -26.11
C SER A 240 -4.60 53.69 -26.62
N HIS A 241 -4.36 53.78 -27.93
CA HIS A 241 -3.15 54.30 -28.63
C HIS A 241 -1.78 53.78 -28.15
N GLY A 242 -1.04 52.97 -28.91
CA GLY A 242 -0.67 53.14 -30.31
C GLY A 242 0.69 53.84 -30.41
N LYS A 243 1.75 53.07 -30.70
CA LYS A 243 2.93 53.52 -31.45
C LYS A 243 3.78 52.31 -31.86
N CYS A 244 3.65 51.95 -33.12
CA CYS A 244 4.61 51.20 -33.89
C CYS A 244 5.65 52.20 -34.42
N ALA A 245 6.93 51.89 -34.34
CA ALA A 245 7.94 52.54 -35.17
C ALA A 245 9.02 51.50 -35.51
N VAL A 246 9.01 51.16 -36.79
CA VAL A 246 10.01 50.41 -37.53
C VAL A 246 11.27 51.26 -37.67
N MET A 247 12.44 50.68 -37.42
CA MET A 247 13.65 50.80 -38.24
C MET A 247 14.62 49.69 -37.88
#